data_AF-A0A5R2MUP5-F1
#
_entry.id   AF-A0A5R2MUP5-F1
#
_cell.length_a   1.000
_cell.length_b   1.000
_cell.length_c   1.000
_cell.angle_alpha   90.00
_cell.angle_beta   90.00
_cell.angle_gamma   90.00
#
_symmetry.space_group_name_H-M   'P 1'
#
loop_
_entity.id
_entity.type
_entity.pdbx_description
1 polymer ?
#
loop_
_entity_poly.entity_id
_entity_poly.type
_entity_poly.pdbx_seq_one_letter_code
_entity_poly.pdbx_strand_id
1 'polypeptide(L)'
;HWAGGLLSLDFGRSYTYSVPVIDLVRERLAVSLPLALIALALSTIIAVPVGLYSASRRGRAGDTISMGVAQLGVAVPNFWFALMLIYVFAVWLRLVPAGGFP
;
A
#
# COMPACT_ATOMS: atom_id res chain seq x y z
N HIS A 1 31.70 7.24 13.57
CA HIS A 1 31.92 6.04 12.75
C HIS A 1 30.66 5.47 12.06
N TRP A 2 29.45 6.02 12.24
CA TRP A 2 28.24 5.52 11.56
C TRP A 2 28.14 5.94 10.07
N ALA A 3 28.41 7.22 9.76
CA ALA A 3 28.31 7.74 8.40
C ALA A 3 29.31 7.10 7.40
N GLY A 4 30.50 6.71 7.86
CA GLY A 4 31.47 5.98 7.05
C GLY A 4 31.07 4.53 6.77
N GLY A 5 30.36 3.88 7.72
CA GLY A 5 29.82 2.53 7.56
C GLY A 5 28.72 2.44 6.51
N LEU A 6 27.89 3.49 6.37
CA LEU A 6 26.84 3.55 5.34
C LEU A 6 27.40 3.43 3.91
N LEU A 7 28.57 4.04 3.65
CA LEU A 7 29.24 3.95 2.34
C LEU A 7 29.81 2.55 2.06
N SER A 8 30.04 1.75 3.10
CA SER A 8 30.46 0.34 3.01
C SER A 8 29.32 -0.65 3.25
N LEU A 9 28.04 -0.20 3.24
CA LEU A 9 26.84 -1.00 3.55
C LEU A 9 26.84 -1.64 4.95
N ASP A 10 27.63 -1.10 5.88
CA ASP A 10 27.60 -1.47 7.30
C ASP A 10 26.60 -0.57 8.05
N PHE A 11 25.41 -1.13 8.27
CA PHE A 11 24.32 -0.47 8.99
C PHE A 11 24.45 -0.60 10.52
N GLY A 12 25.48 -1.30 11.01
CA GLY A 12 25.68 -1.57 12.43
C GLY A 12 24.67 -2.54 13.04
N ARG A 13 24.64 -2.59 14.37
CA ARG A 13 23.68 -3.40 15.14
C ARG A 13 22.52 -2.55 15.64
N SER A 14 21.33 -3.14 15.65
CA SER A 14 20.15 -2.56 16.28
C SER A 14 20.36 -2.46 17.78
N TYR A 15 20.20 -1.26 18.33
CA TYR A 15 20.29 -1.02 19.78
C TYR A 15 19.15 -1.68 20.57
N THR A 16 18.02 -1.96 19.91
CA THR A 16 16.85 -2.58 20.54
C THR A 16 16.88 -4.10 20.43
N TYR A 17 17.28 -4.64 19.27
CA TYR A 17 17.20 -6.08 18.99
C TYR A 17 18.57 -6.79 19.06
N SER A 18 19.67 -6.05 19.24
CA SER A 18 21.04 -6.58 19.27
C SER A 18 21.44 -7.44 18.06
N VAL A 19 20.72 -7.37 16.94
CA VAL A 19 21.03 -8.02 15.66
C VAL A 19 21.48 -7.00 14.62
N PRO A 20 22.21 -7.42 13.57
CA PRO A 20 22.57 -6.53 12.45
C PRO A 20 21.33 -5.86 11.86
N VAL A 21 21.38 -4.54 11.63
CA VAL A 21 20.25 -3.78 11.07
C VAL A 21 19.88 -4.29 9.67
N ILE A 22 20.86 -4.75 8.90
CA ILE A 22 20.63 -5.31 7.56
C ILE A 22 19.71 -6.54 7.57
N ASP A 23 19.77 -7.36 8.62
CA ASP A 23 18.92 -8.55 8.74
C ASP A 23 17.47 -8.14 9.00
N LEU A 24 17.27 -7.16 9.90
CA LEU A 24 15.94 -6.58 10.15
C LEU A 24 15.36 -5.91 8.91
N VAL A 25 16.17 -5.19 8.13
CA VAL A 25 15.74 -4.55 6.89
C VAL A 25 15.32 -5.60 5.87
N ARG A 26 16.11 -6.67 5.69
CA ARG A 26 15.75 -7.77 4.77
C ARG A 26 14.44 -8.45 5.16
N GLU A 27 14.25 -8.73 6.45
CA GLU A 27 13.02 -9.35 6.96
C GLU A 27 11.78 -8.47 6.69
N ARG A 28 11.88 -7.15 6.93
CA ARG A 28 10.78 -6.22 6.66
C ARG A 28 10.52 -6.06 5.16
N LEU A 29 11.58 -5.97 4.36
CA LEU A 29 11.47 -5.85 2.90
C LEU A 29 10.80 -7.07 2.27
N ALA A 30 11.04 -8.28 2.80
CA ALA A 30 10.40 -9.50 2.32
C ALA A 30 8.87 -9.44 2.35
N VAL A 31 8.29 -8.68 3.30
CA VAL A 31 6.84 -8.47 3.40
C VAL A 31 6.40 -7.17 2.72
N SER A 32 7.11 -6.07 2.95
CA SER A 32 6.72 -4.75 2.44
C SER A 32 6.83 -4.63 0.92
N LEU A 33 7.85 -5.24 0.30
CA LEU A 33 8.08 -5.10 -1.14
C LEU A 33 7.00 -5.80 -1.96
N PRO A 34 6.63 -7.08 -1.71
CA PRO A 34 5.51 -7.71 -2.42
C PRO A 34 4.19 -6.96 -2.22
N LEU A 35 3.90 -6.51 -1.00
CA LEU A 35 2.69 -5.71 -0.70
C LEU A 35 2.66 -4.42 -1.51
N ALA A 36 3.78 -3.68 -1.57
CA ALA A 36 3.88 -2.45 -2.34
C ALA A 36 3.68 -2.70 -3.84
N LEU A 37 4.28 -3.77 -4.39
CA LEU A 37 4.13 -4.13 -5.80
C LEU A 37 2.69 -4.52 -6.15
N ILE A 38 2.03 -5.30 -5.30
CA ILE A 38 0.61 -5.67 -5.48
C ILE A 38 -0.27 -4.41 -5.41
N ALA A 39 -0.05 -3.55 -4.42
CA ALA A 39 -0.80 -2.30 -4.29
C ALA A 39 -0.62 -1.39 -5.51
N LEU A 40 0.61 -1.25 -6.01
CA LEU A 40 0.92 -0.48 -7.21
C LEU A 40 0.24 -1.06 -8.45
N ALA A 41 0.29 -2.38 -8.63
CA ALA A 41 -0.35 -3.04 -9.77
C ALA A 41 -1.87 -2.84 -9.74
N LEU A 42 -2.52 -3.09 -8.60
CA LEU A 42 -3.96 -2.87 -8.42
C LEU A 42 -4.35 -1.41 -8.64
N SER A 43 -3.59 -0.49 -8.04
CA SER A 43 -3.81 0.95 -8.22
C SER A 43 -3.73 1.33 -9.68
N THR A 44 -2.73 0.85 -10.42
CA THR A 44 -2.56 1.17 -11.84
C THR A 44 -3.70 0.60 -12.68
N ILE A 45 -4.09 -0.67 -12.45
CA ILE A 45 -5.16 -1.34 -13.18
C ILE A 45 -6.52 -0.65 -12.99
N ILE A 46 -6.76 -0.05 -11.82
CA ILE A 46 -8.04 0.62 -11.52
C ILE A 46 -7.97 2.10 -11.92
N ALA A 47 -6.92 2.81 -11.53
CA ALA A 47 -6.80 4.25 -11.72
C ALA A 47 -6.64 4.64 -13.19
N VAL A 48 -5.92 3.85 -14.00
CA VAL A 48 -5.71 4.19 -15.42
C VAL A 48 -7.03 4.15 -16.21
N PRO A 49 -7.86 3.08 -16.16
CA PRO A 49 -9.16 3.08 -16.84
C PRO A 49 -10.11 4.14 -16.31
N VAL A 50 -10.19 4.33 -15.00
CA VAL A 50 -11.06 5.36 -14.39
C VAL A 50 -10.61 6.76 -14.82
N GLY A 51 -9.32 7.04 -14.80
CA GLY A 51 -8.74 8.31 -15.23
C GLY A 51 -8.98 8.59 -16.71
N LEU A 52 -8.78 7.59 -17.58
CA LEU A 52 -9.03 7.71 -19.01
C LEU A 52 -10.52 7.93 -19.30
N TYR A 53 -11.39 7.22 -18.58
CA TYR A 53 -12.84 7.39 -18.68
C TYR A 53 -13.27 8.81 -18.28
N SER A 54 -12.80 9.31 -17.13
CA SER A 54 -13.07 10.68 -16.67
C SER A 54 -12.56 11.72 -17.67
N ALA A 55 -11.34 11.54 -18.18
CA ALA A 55 -10.72 12.45 -19.15
C ALA A 55 -11.48 12.49 -20.48
N SER A 56 -11.94 11.34 -20.98
CA SER A 56 -12.70 11.24 -22.23
C SER A 56 -14.11 11.83 -22.16
N ARG A 57 -14.69 11.93 -20.95
CA ARG A 57 -16.06 12.43 -20.70
C ARG A 57 -16.09 13.65 -19.80
N ARG A 58 -15.01 14.43 -19.83
CA ARG A 58 -14.81 15.63 -19.01
C ARG A 58 -16.04 16.55 -19.06
N GLY A 59 -16.56 16.93 -17.89
CA GLY A 59 -17.75 17.77 -17.77
C GLY A 59 -19.11 17.07 -17.89
N ARG A 60 -19.16 15.73 -18.01
CA ARG A 60 -20.40 14.93 -17.91
C ARG A 60 -20.53 14.30 -16.52
N ALA A 61 -21.71 13.80 -16.17
CA ALA A 61 -22.00 13.17 -14.87
C ALA A 61 -20.97 12.11 -14.44
N GLY A 62 -20.37 11.38 -15.39
CA GLY A 62 -19.31 10.40 -15.10
C GLY A 62 -18.04 11.02 -14.50
N ASP A 63 -17.66 12.23 -14.92
CA ASP A 63 -16.50 12.97 -14.38
C ASP A 63 -16.77 13.41 -12.93
N THR A 64 -17.96 13.97 -12.70
CA THR A 64 -18.40 14.42 -11.36
C THR A 64 -18.51 13.27 -10.36
N ILE A 65 -19.07 12.12 -10.77
CA ILE A 65 -19.15 10.93 -9.92
C ILE A 65 -17.75 10.41 -9.58
N SER A 66 -16.85 10.35 -10.56
CA SER A 66 -15.46 9.90 -10.36
C SER A 66 -14.73 10.77 -9.36
N MET A 67 -14.86 12.10 -9.47
CA MET A 67 -14.32 13.05 -8.49
C MET A 67 -14.95 12.90 -7.11
N GLY A 68 -16.26 12.73 -7.02
CA GLY A 68 -16.95 12.55 -5.74
C GLY A 68 -16.50 11.29 -5.01
N VAL A 69 -16.39 10.16 -5.73
CA VAL A 69 -15.88 8.90 -5.18
C VAL A 69 -14.42 9.04 -4.71
N ALA A 70 -13.58 9.72 -5.49
CA ALA A 70 -12.18 9.98 -5.09
C ALA A 70 -12.10 10.83 -3.82
N GLN A 71 -12.93 11.88 -3.70
CA GLN A 71 -12.98 12.72 -2.50
C GLN A 71 -13.46 11.95 -1.26
N LEU A 72 -14.48 11.10 -1.41
CA LEU A 72 -14.92 10.23 -0.31
C LEU A 72 -13.80 9.30 0.14
N GLY A 73 -13.05 8.71 -0.81
CA GLY A 73 -11.90 7.87 -0.47
C GLY A 73 -10.83 8.62 0.32
N VAL A 74 -10.56 9.89 -0.01
CA VAL A 74 -9.59 10.75 0.71
C VAL A 74 -10.10 11.17 2.08
N ALA A 75 -11.41 11.40 2.21
CA ALA A 75 -12.03 11.82 3.47
C ALA A 75 -12.11 10.70 4.52
N VAL A 76 -12.10 9.44 4.08
CA VAL A 76 -12.18 8.29 4.97
C VAL A 76 -10.83 8.05 5.67
N PRO A 77 -10.80 7.89 7.00
CA PRO A 77 -9.57 7.54 7.71
C PRO A 77 -8.99 6.20 7.23
N ASN A 78 -7.68 6.17 6.98
CA ASN A 78 -7.01 5.01 6.37
C ASN A 78 -7.20 3.70 7.16
N PHE A 79 -7.17 3.77 8.50
CA PHE A 79 -7.44 2.62 9.37
C PHE A 79 -8.87 2.07 9.18
N TRP A 80 -9.87 2.95 9.15
CA TRP A 80 -11.26 2.54 8.98
C TRP A 80 -11.48 1.97 7.58
N PHE A 81 -10.87 2.56 6.55
CA PHE A 81 -10.89 2.01 5.20
C PHE A 81 -10.33 0.60 5.15
N ALA A 82 -9.17 0.36 5.78
CA ALA A 82 -8.57 -0.96 5.89
C ALA A 82 -9.51 -1.97 6.58
N LEU A 83 -10.20 -1.57 7.66
CA LEU A 83 -11.21 -2.42 8.31
C LEU A 83 -12.37 -2.78 7.38
N MET A 84 -12.87 -1.81 6.60
CA MET A 84 -13.92 -2.07 5.61
C MET A 84 -13.46 -3.04 4.52
N LEU A 85 -12.21 -2.90 4.04
CA LEU A 85 -11.64 -3.85 3.09
C LEU A 85 -11.54 -5.26 3.70
N ILE A 86 -11.07 -5.41 4.94
CA ILE A 86 -11.04 -6.71 5.63
C ILE A 86 -12.44 -7.31 5.70
N TYR A 87 -13.45 -6.51 6.10
CA TYR A 87 -14.83 -6.99 6.17
C TYR A 87 -15.34 -7.49 4.81
N VAL A 88 -15.15 -6.70 3.75
CA VAL A 88 -15.64 -7.05 2.41
C VAL A 88 -14.89 -8.26 1.84
N PHE A 89 -13.56 -8.25 1.84
CA PHE A 89 -12.75 -9.25 1.15
C PHE A 89 -12.53 -10.53 1.96
N ALA A 90 -12.36 -10.43 3.28
CA ALA A 90 -12.06 -11.59 4.12
C ALA A 90 -13.32 -12.20 4.75
N VAL A 91 -14.28 -11.39 5.19
CA VAL A 91 -15.47 -11.90 5.90
C VAL A 91 -16.61 -12.19 4.93
N TRP A 92 -16.97 -11.20 4.10
CA TRP A 92 -18.14 -11.31 3.22
C TRP A 92 -17.85 -12.13 1.96
N LEU A 93 -16.82 -11.75 1.21
CA LEU A 93 -16.44 -12.44 -0.04
C LEU A 93 -15.57 -13.69 0.21
N ARG A 94 -14.92 -13.79 1.38
CA ARG A 94 -14.02 -14.91 1.75
C ARG A 94 -12.92 -15.19 0.72
N LEU A 95 -12.43 -14.14 0.06
CA LEU A 95 -11.41 -14.23 -0.99
C LEU A 95 -10.01 -14.41 -0.40
N VAL A 96 -9.76 -13.82 0.77
CA VAL A 96 -8.45 -13.80 1.43
C VAL A 96 -8.58 -14.00 2.94
N PRO A 97 -7.55 -14.52 3.63
CA PRO A 97 -7.52 -14.55 5.09
C PRO A 97 -7.60 -13.13 5.68
N ALA A 98 -8.19 -13.00 6.87
CA ALA A 98 -8.31 -11.70 7.55
C ALA A 98 -6.96 -11.16 8.08
N GLY A 99 -5.91 -11.98 8.09
CA GLY A 99 -4.58 -11.59 8.52
C GLY A 99 -3.53 -12.65 8.20
N GLY A 100 -2.27 -12.22 8.27
CA GLY A 100 -1.11 -13.01 7.90
C GLY A 100 -0.63 -12.69 6.49
N PHE A 101 0.70 -12.60 6.34
CA PHE A 101 1.38 -12.60 5.06
C PHE A 101 2.35 -13.80 5.09
N PRO A 102 2.41 -14.65 4.05
CA PRO A 102 3.33 -15.79 4.02
C PRO A 102 4.79 -15.35 4.01
#